data_AF-A0A943IYR4-F1
#
_entry.id   AF-A0A943IYR4-F1
#
_cell.length_a   1.000
_cell.length_b   1.000
_cell.length_c   1.000
_cell.angle_alpha   90.00
_cell.angle_beta   90.00
_cell.angle_gamma   90.00
#
_symmetry.space_group_name_H-M   'P 1'
#
loop_
_entity.id
_entity.type
_entity.pdbx_description
1 polymer ?
#
loop_
_entity_poly.entity_id
_entity_poly.type
_entity_poly.pdbx_seq_one_letter_code
_entity_poly.pdbx_strand_id
1 'polypeptide(L)'
;MKRSLKETIHLMRVHALPLFWVGLGMACVGLILHVICICSAAAADAINHYIGGVVRMILCYVTVWLPNSVAECFVLLLPVILIFLIVIGVRAADSDRRSWRFLSGLLGFIMILYACFVPCFAAPYTGTDLDEKFGLAQRDVTAQELYETIQWTIEQTNEYAKQVDYLYGGFSVMHDTYDSMSAKIMDAYDVLHEKYPFFFQFHSRVKPIIFSEALSYTHLTGVYTFFTGEANINTAFPDYTIPFTAAHELAHQRGAARENEANFMAFMALICSDDPYLQYSAYLNMTEYLANALYEADSELLTQAYANLSMEVQMEMTAYQAFFEKYADSTASKVAQSVNDTYLKASGQKAGTKSYGLVVDLAVAYYYDCVAGA
;
A
#
# COMPACT_ATOMS: atom_id res chain seq x y z
N MET A 1 5.36 39.22 -28.47
CA MET A 1 6.68 39.18 -29.14
C MET A 1 7.39 37.90 -28.71
N LYS A 2 7.68 36.96 -29.62
CA LYS A 2 8.38 35.71 -29.26
C LYS A 2 9.84 36.04 -28.90
N ARG A 3 10.27 35.70 -27.69
CA ARG A 3 11.69 35.81 -27.28
C ARG A 3 12.55 34.83 -28.06
N SER A 4 13.80 35.19 -28.33
CA SER A 4 14.75 34.25 -28.92
C SER A 4 15.15 33.17 -27.89
N LEU A 5 15.53 31.98 -28.37
CA LEU A 5 16.02 30.90 -27.51
C LEU A 5 17.24 31.35 -26.67
N LYS A 6 18.12 32.18 -27.25
CA LYS A 6 19.31 32.71 -26.57
C LYS A 6 18.95 33.63 -25.39
N GLU A 7 17.98 34.52 -25.56
CA GLU A 7 17.51 35.41 -24.48
C GLU A 7 16.84 34.62 -23.35
N THR A 8 16.03 33.62 -23.70
CA THR A 8 15.39 32.72 -22.73
C THR A 8 16.43 31.96 -21.89
N ILE A 9 17.45 31.38 -22.54
CA ILE A 9 18.54 30.67 -21.85
C ILE A 9 19.35 31.63 -20.97
N HIS A 10 19.61 32.85 -21.42
CA HIS A 10 20.32 33.86 -20.63
C HIS A 10 19.55 34.22 -19.35
N LEU A 11 18.27 34.54 -19.45
CA LEU A 11 17.43 34.87 -18.30
C LEU A 11 17.34 33.72 -17.30
N MET A 12 17.19 32.48 -17.79
CA MET A 12 17.21 31.28 -16.94
C MET A 12 18.54 31.16 -16.19
N ARG A 13 19.68 31.30 -16.86
CA ARG A 13 21.00 31.20 -16.20
C ARG A 13 21.23 32.26 -15.14
N VAL A 14 20.80 33.50 -15.40
CA VAL A 14 21.04 34.63 -14.49
C VAL A 14 20.08 34.64 -13.31
N HIS A 15 18.85 34.13 -13.48
CA HIS A 15 17.80 34.26 -12.47
C HIS A 15 17.33 32.94 -11.85
N ALA A 16 17.77 31.78 -12.35
CA ALA A 16 17.42 30.51 -11.74
C ALA A 16 17.91 30.43 -10.28
N LEU A 17 17.07 29.85 -9.42
CA LEU A 17 17.45 29.54 -8.06
C LEU A 17 18.49 28.40 -8.03
N PRO A 18 19.39 28.35 -7.02
CA PRO A 18 20.28 27.21 -6.83
C PRO A 18 19.55 25.87 -6.78
N LEU A 19 18.33 25.87 -6.22
CA LEU A 19 17.45 24.69 -6.15
C LEU A 19 17.18 24.07 -7.52
N PHE A 20 17.11 24.86 -8.59
CA PHE A 20 16.93 24.34 -9.94
C PHE A 20 18.10 23.47 -10.38
N TRP A 21 19.33 23.90 -10.12
CA TRP A 21 20.53 23.17 -10.52
C TRP A 21 20.74 21.91 -9.67
N VAL A 22 20.42 22.00 -8.37
CA VAL A 22 20.39 20.82 -7.49
C VAL A 22 19.34 19.82 -7.98
N GLY A 23 18.12 20.29 -8.24
CA GLY A 23 17.05 19.46 -8.78
C GLY A 23 17.40 18.83 -10.11
N LEU A 24 17.98 19.59 -11.05
CA LEU A 24 18.41 19.07 -12.34
C LEU A 24 19.45 17.95 -12.19
N GLY A 25 20.46 18.15 -11.33
CA GLY A 25 21.45 17.11 -11.02
C GLY A 25 20.82 15.85 -10.45
N MET A 26 19.91 16.01 -9.46
CA MET A 26 19.18 14.89 -8.86
C MET A 26 18.26 14.18 -9.86
N ALA A 27 17.57 14.91 -10.74
CA ALA A 27 16.72 14.32 -11.77
C ALA A 27 17.54 13.57 -12.83
N CYS A 28 18.74 14.05 -13.18
CA CYS A 28 19.64 13.27 -14.04
C CYS A 28 20.06 11.95 -13.38
N VAL A 29 20.39 11.97 -12.08
CA VAL A 29 20.66 10.74 -11.32
C VAL A 29 19.43 9.83 -11.27
N GLY A 30 18.26 10.39 -10.96
CA GLY A 30 16.99 9.66 -10.94
C GLY A 30 16.67 9.02 -12.29
N LEU A 31 16.88 9.73 -13.40
CA LEU A 31 16.68 9.19 -14.75
C LEU A 31 17.63 8.03 -15.04
N ILE A 32 18.91 8.15 -14.66
CA ILE A 32 19.89 7.06 -14.81
C ILE A 32 19.44 5.83 -14.01
N LEU A 33 19.06 6.02 -12.73
CA LEU A 33 18.55 4.93 -11.89
C LEU A 33 17.30 4.29 -12.50
N HIS A 34 16.37 5.10 -13.02
CA HIS A 34 15.14 4.59 -13.61
C HIS A 34 15.42 3.74 -14.87
N VAL A 35 16.33 4.19 -15.73
CA VAL A 35 16.76 3.40 -16.90
C VAL A 35 17.41 2.09 -16.44
N ILE A 36 18.25 2.12 -15.41
CA ILE A 36 18.84 0.90 -14.83
C ILE A 36 17.76 -0.06 -14.34
N CYS A 37 16.75 0.43 -13.61
CA CYS A 37 15.64 -0.39 -13.12
C CYS A 37 14.86 -1.05 -14.26
N ILE A 38 14.56 -0.32 -15.34
CA ILE A 38 13.84 -0.87 -16.50
C ILE A 38 14.67 -1.93 -17.23
N CYS A 39 16.00 -1.81 -17.22
CA CYS A 39 16.88 -2.76 -17.90
C CYS A 39 17.22 -4.01 -17.09
N SER A 40 17.00 -4.01 -15.76
CA SER A 40 17.38 -5.14 -14.90
C SER A 40 16.54 -5.18 -13.61
N ALA A 41 15.72 -6.22 -13.49
CA ALA A 41 14.93 -6.49 -12.27
C ALA A 41 15.82 -6.62 -11.02
N ALA A 42 16.94 -7.33 -11.12
CA ALA A 42 17.90 -7.45 -10.02
C ALA A 42 18.50 -6.09 -9.59
N ALA A 43 18.77 -5.19 -10.54
CA ALA A 43 19.21 -3.84 -10.22
C ALA A 43 18.09 -3.00 -9.60
N ALA A 44 16.84 -3.15 -10.08
CA ALA A 44 15.67 -2.51 -9.50
C ALA A 44 15.45 -2.97 -8.05
N ASP A 45 15.61 -4.26 -7.75
CA ASP A 45 15.53 -4.80 -6.39
C ASP A 45 16.64 -4.25 -5.50
N ALA A 46 17.88 -4.20 -5.99
CA ALA A 46 18.99 -3.61 -5.24
C ALA A 46 18.75 -2.11 -4.95
N ILE A 47 18.25 -1.35 -5.93
CA ILE A 47 17.91 0.06 -5.75
C ILE A 47 16.74 0.21 -4.76
N ASN A 48 15.70 -0.62 -4.86
CA ASN A 48 14.57 -0.62 -3.95
C ASN A 48 15.02 -0.91 -2.50
N HIS A 49 15.88 -1.91 -2.32
CA HIS A 49 16.36 -2.33 -1.01
C HIS A 49 17.32 -1.31 -0.40
N TYR A 50 18.43 -1.00 -1.08
CA TYR A 50 19.54 -0.22 -0.49
C TYR A 50 19.34 1.30 -0.55
N ILE A 51 18.66 1.81 -1.59
CA ILE A 51 18.44 3.25 -1.74
C ILE A 51 17.01 3.60 -1.31
N GLY A 52 16.01 2.92 -1.90
CA GLY A 52 14.60 3.13 -1.61
C GLY A 52 14.28 2.90 -0.14
N GLY A 53 14.77 1.79 0.44
CA GLY A 53 14.57 1.44 1.85
C GLY A 53 15.07 2.53 2.80
N VAL A 54 16.30 3.00 2.59
CA VAL A 54 16.89 4.08 3.40
C VAL A 54 16.10 5.39 3.25
N VAL A 55 15.69 5.75 2.04
CA VAL A 55 14.89 6.98 1.82
C VAL A 55 13.53 6.88 2.51
N ARG A 56 12.80 5.76 2.35
CA ARG A 56 11.51 5.53 3.02
C ARG A 56 11.65 5.56 4.54
N MET A 57 12.70 4.94 5.09
CA MET A 57 13.01 4.97 6.52
C MET A 57 13.25 6.40 7.04
N ILE A 58 14.07 7.19 6.33
CA ILE A 58 14.32 8.59 6.70
C ILE A 58 13.02 9.40 6.67
N LEU A 59 12.21 9.28 5.62
CA LEU A 59 10.94 9.98 5.51
C LEU A 59 9.99 9.61 6.66
N CYS A 60 9.88 8.32 6.98
CA CYS A 60 9.10 7.85 8.12
C CYS A 60 9.57 8.49 9.43
N TYR A 61 10.87 8.42 9.75
CA TYR A 61 11.38 8.90 11.04
C TYR A 61 11.29 10.42 11.23
N VAL A 62 11.21 11.20 10.15
CA VAL A 62 10.91 12.64 10.24
C VAL A 62 9.54 12.89 10.87
N THR A 63 8.57 11.99 10.65
CA THR A 63 7.18 12.20 11.07
C THR A 63 6.72 11.27 12.19
N VAL A 64 7.37 10.12 12.43
CA VAL A 64 6.86 9.01 13.27
C VAL A 64 6.44 9.41 14.69
N TRP A 65 7.11 10.41 15.26
CA TRP A 65 6.88 10.94 16.62
C TRP A 65 5.55 11.72 16.75
N LEU A 66 4.93 12.11 15.63
CA LEU A 66 3.61 12.72 15.62
C LEU A 66 2.52 11.64 15.68
N PRO A 67 1.49 11.79 16.54
CA PRO A 67 0.52 10.73 16.84
C PRO A 67 -0.35 10.34 15.64
N ASN A 68 -0.77 11.32 14.83
CA ASN A 68 -1.70 11.16 13.71
C ASN A 68 -1.02 11.40 12.36
N SER A 69 -1.71 11.06 11.27
CA SER A 69 -1.24 11.22 9.88
C SER A 69 -0.86 12.67 9.53
N VAL A 70 0.40 12.90 9.17
CA VAL A 70 0.88 14.18 8.62
C VAL A 70 0.49 14.30 7.14
N ALA A 71 0.49 13.17 6.43
CA ALA A 71 0.00 13.06 5.06
C ALA A 71 -1.42 13.59 4.92
N GLU A 72 -2.33 13.22 5.83
CA GLU A 72 -3.69 13.73 5.86
C GLU A 72 -3.73 15.26 5.96
N CYS A 73 -2.89 15.84 6.83
CA CYS A 73 -2.77 17.28 6.96
C CYS A 73 -2.31 17.94 5.65
N PHE A 74 -1.37 17.32 4.92
CA PHE A 74 -0.96 17.81 3.59
C PHE A 74 -2.11 17.73 2.57
N VAL A 75 -2.88 16.64 2.56
CA VAL A 75 -4.03 16.50 1.66
C VAL A 75 -5.08 17.58 1.95
N LEU A 76 -5.41 17.82 3.22
CA LEU A 76 -6.37 18.85 3.62
C LEU A 76 -5.89 20.27 3.30
N LEU A 77 -4.58 20.53 3.41
CA LEU A 77 -3.98 21.84 3.11
C LEU A 77 -3.71 22.05 1.62
N LEU A 78 -3.81 21.02 0.78
CA LEU A 78 -3.47 21.08 -0.64
C LEU A 78 -4.20 22.22 -1.39
N PRO A 79 -5.51 22.46 -1.22
CA PRO A 79 -6.19 23.58 -1.89
C PRO A 79 -5.61 24.95 -1.50
N VAL A 80 -5.25 25.13 -0.22
CA VAL A 80 -4.66 26.37 0.30
C VAL A 80 -3.26 26.57 -0.27
N ILE A 81 -2.45 25.50 -0.31
CA ILE A 81 -1.11 25.50 -0.91
C ILE A 81 -1.20 25.87 -2.40
N LEU A 82 -2.15 25.30 -3.15
CA LEU A 82 -2.34 25.59 -4.57
C LEU A 82 -2.74 27.06 -4.79
N ILE A 83 -3.70 27.60 -4.03
CA ILE A 83 -4.08 29.02 -4.10
C ILE A 83 -2.87 29.91 -3.81
N PHE A 84 -2.09 29.59 -2.78
CA PHE A 84 -0.90 30.35 -2.42
C PHE A 84 0.16 30.33 -3.54
N LEU A 85 0.42 29.16 -4.13
CA LEU A 85 1.33 29.02 -5.27
C LEU A 85 0.86 29.81 -6.49
N ILE A 86 -0.46 29.81 -6.78
CA ILE A 86 -1.05 30.62 -7.86
C ILE A 86 -0.85 32.11 -7.59
N VAL A 87 -1.15 32.59 -6.37
CA VAL A 87 -0.99 34.00 -6.00
C VAL A 87 0.46 34.44 -6.13
N ILE A 88 1.42 33.62 -5.66
CA ILE A 88 2.85 33.90 -5.82
C ILE A 88 3.22 33.90 -7.31
N GLY A 89 2.76 32.93 -8.08
CA GLY A 89 3.02 32.83 -9.52
C GLY A 89 2.52 34.06 -10.29
N VAL A 90 1.30 34.51 -10.00
CA VAL A 90 0.72 35.73 -10.61
C VAL A 90 1.52 36.96 -10.23
N ARG A 91 1.86 37.15 -8.94
CA ARG A 91 2.69 38.29 -8.50
C ARG A 91 4.12 38.23 -9.05
N ALA A 92 4.63 37.04 -9.33
CA ALA A 92 5.94 36.86 -9.92
C ALA A 92 5.94 37.26 -11.41
N ALA A 93 4.81 37.08 -12.11
CA ALA A 93 4.64 37.39 -13.53
C ALA A 93 4.95 38.85 -13.89
N ASP A 94 4.80 39.76 -12.94
CA ASP A 94 5.10 41.20 -13.07
C ASP A 94 6.59 41.51 -13.33
N SER A 95 7.50 40.54 -13.20
CA SER A 95 8.93 40.76 -13.46
C SER A 95 9.58 39.48 -13.95
N ASP A 96 10.33 39.57 -15.06
CA ASP A 96 11.09 38.44 -15.60
C ASP A 96 11.97 37.76 -14.55
N ARG A 97 12.66 38.54 -13.71
CA ARG A 97 13.48 38.00 -12.63
C ARG A 97 12.65 37.21 -11.62
N ARG A 98 11.48 37.72 -11.22
CA ARG A 98 10.61 37.04 -10.25
C ARG A 98 9.97 35.79 -10.86
N SER A 99 9.48 35.87 -12.09
CA SER A 99 8.94 34.74 -12.86
C SER A 99 9.94 33.60 -12.96
N TRP A 100 11.17 33.88 -13.40
CA TRP A 100 12.21 32.86 -13.55
C TRP A 100 12.61 32.25 -12.21
N ARG A 101 12.67 33.02 -11.13
CA ARG A 101 12.94 32.49 -9.78
C ARG A 101 11.83 31.55 -9.31
N PHE A 102 10.57 31.94 -9.48
CA PHE A 102 9.43 31.10 -9.12
C PHE A 102 9.41 29.80 -9.93
N LEU A 103 9.47 29.89 -11.26
CA LEU A 103 9.43 28.74 -12.16
C LEU A 103 10.62 27.79 -11.95
N SER A 104 11.83 28.34 -11.82
CA SER A 104 13.03 27.53 -11.56
C SER A 104 12.99 26.85 -10.19
N GLY A 105 12.45 27.52 -9.17
CA GLY A 105 12.22 26.91 -7.85
C GLY A 105 11.20 25.78 -7.89
N LEU A 106 10.05 26.02 -8.53
CA LEU A 106 8.99 25.01 -8.69
C LEU A 106 9.49 23.80 -9.48
N LEU A 107 10.15 24.03 -10.62
CA LEU A 107 10.72 22.96 -11.44
C LEU A 107 11.84 22.21 -10.72
N GLY A 108 12.70 22.92 -9.98
CA GLY A 108 13.72 22.30 -9.13
C GLY A 108 13.12 21.38 -8.07
N PHE A 109 12.04 21.82 -7.41
CA PHE A 109 11.33 21.00 -6.43
C PHE A 109 10.70 19.74 -7.07
N ILE A 110 10.02 19.88 -8.21
CA ILE A 110 9.44 18.74 -8.95
C ILE A 110 10.54 17.74 -9.35
N MET A 111 11.69 18.21 -9.80
CA MET A 111 12.83 17.38 -10.16
C MET A 111 13.39 16.58 -8.97
N ILE A 112 13.43 17.18 -7.78
CA ILE A 112 13.82 16.49 -6.55
C ILE A 112 12.79 15.41 -6.19
N LEU A 113 11.49 15.74 -6.29
CA LEU A 113 10.43 14.75 -6.05
C LEU A 113 10.54 13.56 -7.00
N TYR A 114 10.80 13.81 -8.29
CA TYR A 114 11.05 12.74 -9.27
C TYR A 114 12.26 11.89 -8.88
N ALA A 115 13.36 12.51 -8.47
CA ALA A 115 14.56 11.78 -8.06
C ALA A 115 14.31 10.88 -6.83
N CYS A 116 13.46 11.31 -5.88
CA CYS A 116 13.04 10.47 -4.75
C CYS A 116 12.04 9.38 -5.15
N PHE A 117 11.13 9.68 -6.10
CA PHE A 117 10.11 8.75 -6.59
C PHE A 117 10.73 7.51 -7.24
N VAL A 118 11.84 7.67 -7.97
CA VAL A 118 12.46 6.54 -8.68
C VAL A 118 12.86 5.38 -7.75
N PRO A 119 13.75 5.55 -6.74
CA PRO A 119 14.13 4.45 -5.88
C PRO A 119 13.01 3.98 -4.94
N CYS A 120 12.07 4.86 -4.59
CA CYS A 120 11.05 4.55 -3.60
C CYS A 120 9.78 3.92 -4.17
N PHE A 121 9.49 4.15 -5.44
CA PHE A 121 8.24 3.75 -6.08
C PHE A 121 8.50 3.08 -7.44
N ALA A 122 9.22 3.72 -8.37
CA ALA A 122 9.43 3.15 -9.70
C ALA A 122 10.26 1.85 -9.69
N ALA A 123 11.32 1.79 -8.88
CA ALA A 123 12.16 0.60 -8.72
C ALA A 123 11.36 -0.62 -8.21
N PRO A 124 10.57 -0.51 -7.12
CA PRO A 124 9.63 -1.57 -6.72
C PRO A 124 8.77 -2.20 -7.83
N TYR A 125 8.20 -1.41 -8.76
CA TYR A 125 7.34 -1.95 -9.83
C TYR A 125 8.07 -2.75 -10.90
N THR A 126 9.37 -2.51 -11.05
CA THR A 126 10.23 -3.08 -12.10
C THR A 126 11.18 -4.15 -11.56
N GLY A 127 11.14 -4.41 -10.25
CA GLY A 127 11.88 -5.49 -9.60
C GLY A 127 11.31 -6.87 -9.91
N THR A 128 11.95 -7.89 -9.35
CA THR A 128 11.49 -9.28 -9.46
C THR A 128 10.11 -9.45 -8.84
N ASP A 129 9.28 -10.28 -9.45
CA ASP A 129 7.91 -10.55 -8.98
C ASP A 129 7.93 -11.28 -7.63
N LEU A 130 6.85 -11.13 -6.85
CA LEU A 130 6.83 -11.57 -5.46
C LEU A 130 6.87 -13.10 -5.29
N ASP A 131 6.26 -13.84 -6.21
CA ASP A 131 6.33 -15.30 -6.26
C ASP A 131 7.78 -15.80 -6.34
N GLU A 132 8.62 -15.24 -7.22
CA GLU A 132 10.03 -15.60 -7.33
C GLU A 132 10.80 -15.23 -6.04
N LYS A 133 10.49 -14.08 -5.43
CA LYS A 133 11.08 -13.65 -4.15
C LYS A 133 10.74 -14.60 -2.99
N PHE A 134 9.56 -15.19 -2.98
CA PHE A 134 9.13 -16.19 -2.01
C PHE A 134 9.46 -17.63 -2.42
N GLY A 135 9.96 -17.85 -3.65
CA GLY A 135 10.24 -19.17 -4.20
C GLY A 135 8.98 -20.00 -4.48
N LEU A 136 7.86 -19.35 -4.79
CA LEU A 136 6.57 -19.97 -5.07
C LEU A 136 6.42 -20.26 -6.57
N ALA A 137 5.81 -21.38 -6.91
CA ALA A 137 5.58 -21.74 -8.31
C ALA A 137 4.43 -20.93 -8.93
N GLN A 138 4.69 -20.25 -10.06
CA GLN A 138 3.62 -19.69 -10.89
C GLN A 138 2.84 -20.81 -11.59
N ARG A 139 1.52 -20.82 -11.42
CA ARG A 139 0.62 -21.74 -12.12
C ARG A 139 -0.77 -21.15 -12.25
N ASP A 140 -1.52 -21.65 -13.22
CA ASP A 140 -2.95 -21.38 -13.32
C ASP A 140 -3.68 -22.04 -12.14
N VAL A 141 -4.59 -21.28 -11.51
CA VAL A 141 -5.36 -21.74 -10.37
C VAL A 141 -6.71 -22.28 -10.81
N THR A 142 -7.04 -23.50 -10.38
CA THR A 142 -8.33 -24.14 -10.60
C THR A 142 -9.33 -23.83 -9.48
N ALA A 143 -10.64 -23.96 -9.77
CA ALA A 143 -11.69 -23.82 -8.75
C ALA A 143 -11.52 -24.81 -7.58
N GLN A 144 -11.01 -26.00 -7.86
CA GLN A 144 -10.73 -27.02 -6.84
C GLN A 144 -9.56 -26.61 -5.93
N GLU A 145 -8.49 -26.06 -6.50
CA GLU A 145 -7.35 -25.55 -5.71
C GLU A 145 -7.76 -24.34 -4.86
N LEU A 146 -8.63 -23.47 -5.37
CA LEU A 146 -9.27 -22.40 -4.57
C LEU A 146 -10.07 -22.98 -3.42
N TYR A 147 -10.89 -24.00 -3.68
CA TYR A 147 -11.69 -24.68 -2.66
C TYR A 147 -10.81 -25.29 -1.56
N GLU A 148 -9.73 -25.98 -1.91
CA GLU A 148 -8.82 -26.59 -0.92
C GLU A 148 -8.10 -25.52 -0.10
N THR A 149 -7.66 -24.43 -0.75
CA THR A 149 -6.97 -23.33 -0.07
C THR A 149 -7.92 -22.55 0.85
N ILE A 150 -9.16 -22.29 0.43
CA ILE A 150 -10.14 -21.62 1.29
C ILE A 150 -10.53 -22.49 2.47
N GLN A 151 -10.62 -23.82 2.31
CA GLN A 151 -10.86 -24.72 3.43
C GLN A 151 -9.78 -24.62 4.51
N TRP A 152 -8.51 -24.59 4.09
CA TRP A 152 -7.39 -24.36 5.01
C TRP A 152 -7.51 -23.02 5.74
N THR A 153 -7.75 -21.91 5.03
CA THR A 153 -7.89 -20.59 5.68
C THR A 153 -9.12 -20.52 6.60
N ILE A 154 -10.24 -21.16 6.26
CA ILE A 154 -11.42 -21.27 7.13
C ILE A 154 -11.09 -22.06 8.40
N GLU A 155 -10.38 -23.18 8.28
CA GLU A 155 -9.95 -23.98 9.43
C GLU A 155 -9.08 -23.13 10.37
N GLN A 156 -8.05 -22.46 9.84
CA GLN A 156 -7.19 -21.58 10.63
C GLN A 156 -7.99 -20.41 11.25
N THR A 157 -8.87 -19.77 10.48
CA THR A 157 -9.73 -18.70 10.98
C THR A 157 -10.57 -19.18 12.15
N ASN A 158 -11.19 -20.35 12.05
CA ASN A 158 -11.99 -20.94 13.13
C ASN A 158 -11.15 -21.31 14.36
N GLU A 159 -9.91 -21.75 14.19
CA GLU A 159 -9.02 -22.05 15.32
C GLU A 159 -8.63 -20.79 16.09
N TYR A 160 -8.29 -19.70 15.39
CA TYR A 160 -7.98 -18.42 16.04
C TYR A 160 -9.23 -17.71 16.57
N ALA A 161 -10.40 -17.90 15.95
CA ALA A 161 -11.67 -17.37 16.45
C ALA A 161 -11.98 -17.83 17.89
N LYS A 162 -11.51 -19.02 18.30
CA LYS A 162 -11.67 -19.52 19.67
C LYS A 162 -10.87 -18.74 20.72
N GLN A 163 -9.92 -17.92 20.27
CA GLN A 163 -8.97 -17.18 21.09
C GLN A 163 -9.19 -15.66 21.05
N VAL A 164 -10.19 -15.20 20.30
CA VAL A 164 -10.53 -13.78 20.21
C VAL A 164 -11.85 -13.50 20.94
N ASP A 165 -11.96 -12.30 21.50
CA ASP A 165 -13.18 -11.85 22.15
C ASP A 165 -14.11 -11.19 21.13
N TYR A 166 -15.41 -11.39 21.31
CA TYR A 166 -16.46 -10.80 20.47
C TYR A 166 -17.39 -9.92 21.30
N LEU A 167 -17.85 -8.82 20.70
CA LEU A 167 -19.02 -8.12 21.18
C LEU A 167 -20.26 -9.00 21.00
N TYR A 168 -21.24 -8.88 21.90
CA TYR A 168 -22.48 -9.64 21.81
C TYR A 168 -23.16 -9.40 20.46
N GLY A 169 -23.27 -10.45 19.64
CA GLY A 169 -23.97 -10.38 18.36
C GLY A 169 -23.18 -9.75 17.20
N GLY A 170 -21.86 -9.52 17.32
CA GLY A 170 -21.16 -8.68 16.35
C GLY A 170 -19.65 -8.90 16.27
N PHE A 171 -18.92 -7.78 16.16
CA PHE A 171 -17.49 -7.73 15.83
C PHE A 171 -16.59 -8.33 16.90
N SER A 172 -15.47 -8.90 16.46
CA SER A 172 -14.33 -9.18 17.33
C SER A 172 -13.75 -7.88 17.88
N VAL A 173 -13.02 -7.98 18.99
CA VAL A 173 -12.44 -6.84 19.71
C VAL A 173 -10.92 -6.95 19.70
N MET A 174 -10.25 -5.94 19.16
CA MET A 174 -8.81 -5.79 19.31
C MET A 174 -8.50 -5.11 20.65
N HIS A 175 -7.80 -5.81 21.54
CA HIS A 175 -7.42 -5.26 22.84
C HIS A 175 -6.15 -4.39 22.80
N ASP A 176 -5.34 -4.56 21.76
CA ASP A 176 -4.12 -3.77 21.57
C ASP A 176 -4.43 -2.32 21.19
N THR A 177 -3.56 -1.42 21.62
CA THR A 177 -3.47 -0.09 21.00
C THR A 177 -2.83 -0.21 19.62
N TYR A 178 -3.05 0.77 18.74
CA TYR A 178 -2.40 0.77 17.42
C TYR A 178 -0.87 0.76 17.49
N ASP A 179 -0.28 1.30 18.56
CA ASP A 179 1.17 1.25 18.79
C ASP A 179 1.63 -0.15 19.22
N SER A 180 0.90 -0.82 20.12
CA SER A 180 1.18 -2.21 20.53
C SER A 180 1.02 -3.18 19.36
N MET A 181 -0.08 -3.05 18.63
CA MET A 181 -0.33 -3.80 17.39
C MET A 181 0.79 -3.55 16.37
N SER A 182 1.20 -2.30 16.15
CA SER A 182 2.31 -1.99 15.24
C SER A 182 3.60 -2.68 15.65
N ALA A 183 3.95 -2.67 16.93
CA ALA A 183 5.15 -3.33 17.44
C ALA A 183 5.11 -4.84 17.16
N LYS A 184 3.99 -5.51 17.45
CA LYS A 184 3.79 -6.94 17.14
C LYS A 184 3.91 -7.23 15.64
N ILE A 185 3.39 -6.35 14.78
CA ILE A 185 3.55 -6.48 13.32
C ILE A 185 5.03 -6.31 12.92
N MET A 186 5.79 -5.42 13.57
CA MET A 186 7.23 -5.26 13.30
C MET A 186 8.00 -6.52 13.69
N ASP A 187 7.71 -7.11 14.86
CA ASP A 187 8.32 -8.36 15.30
C ASP A 187 7.98 -9.51 14.34
N ALA A 188 6.74 -9.57 13.85
CA ALA A 188 6.32 -10.56 12.86
C ALA A 188 7.01 -10.37 11.49
N TYR A 189 7.27 -9.13 11.08
CA TYR A 189 8.10 -8.84 9.91
C TYR A 189 9.56 -9.25 10.10
N ASP A 190 10.09 -9.18 11.31
CA ASP A 190 11.45 -9.64 11.59
C ASP A 190 11.56 -11.15 11.44
N VAL A 191 10.59 -11.91 11.98
CA VAL A 191 10.49 -13.37 11.76
C VAL A 191 10.35 -13.69 10.27
N LEU A 192 9.52 -12.95 9.53
CA LEU A 192 9.37 -13.16 8.09
C LEU A 192 10.68 -12.90 7.35
N HIS A 193 11.45 -11.88 7.76
CA HIS A 193 12.72 -11.52 7.14
C HIS A 193 13.80 -12.58 7.34
N GLU A 194 13.82 -13.27 8.48
CA GLU A 194 14.74 -14.38 8.72
C GLU A 194 14.61 -15.48 7.66
N LYS A 195 13.38 -15.72 7.19
CA LYS A 195 13.08 -16.68 6.12
C LYS A 195 13.25 -16.08 4.71
N TYR A 196 12.88 -14.82 4.52
CA TYR A 196 12.85 -14.15 3.22
C TYR A 196 13.54 -12.76 3.26
N PRO A 197 14.88 -12.70 3.15
CA PRO A 197 15.65 -11.48 3.38
C PRO A 197 15.70 -10.52 2.16
N PHE A 198 14.59 -10.36 1.42
CA PHE A 198 14.56 -9.54 0.20
C PHE A 198 14.11 -8.08 0.43
N PHE A 199 13.38 -7.80 1.52
CA PHE A 199 12.86 -6.46 1.82
C PHE A 199 13.70 -5.74 2.88
N PHE A 200 13.67 -4.41 2.88
CA PHE A 200 14.44 -3.59 3.82
C PHE A 200 13.79 -3.58 5.21
N GLN A 201 14.55 -3.91 6.27
CA GLN A 201 14.06 -3.92 7.64
C GLN A 201 14.26 -2.59 8.35
N PHE A 202 13.19 -2.11 8.98
CA PHE A 202 13.23 -1.12 10.04
C PHE A 202 11.90 -1.14 10.80
N HIS A 203 11.93 -0.70 12.06
CA HIS A 203 10.74 -0.59 12.88
C HIS A 203 10.09 0.79 12.73
N SER A 204 8.77 0.79 12.60
CA SER A 204 7.92 1.98 12.52
C SER A 204 6.57 1.66 13.17
N ARG A 205 5.61 2.59 13.05
CA ARG A 205 4.24 2.38 13.50
C ARG A 205 3.26 2.95 12.50
N VAL A 206 2.07 2.37 12.44
CA VAL A 206 0.96 2.94 11.67
C VAL A 206 0.42 4.19 12.35
N LYS A 207 -0.17 5.06 11.55
CA LYS A 207 -0.76 6.31 12.03
C LYS A 207 -2.26 6.35 11.76
N PRO A 208 -3.08 6.60 12.79
CA PRO A 208 -4.51 6.78 12.59
C PRO A 208 -4.78 8.04 11.76
N ILE A 209 -5.73 7.92 10.84
CA ILE A 209 -6.30 9.00 10.04
C ILE A 209 -7.38 9.69 10.89
N ILE A 210 -7.29 11.01 11.06
CA ILE A 210 -8.22 11.79 11.91
C ILE A 210 -9.64 11.75 11.33
N PHE A 211 -9.77 11.86 10.00
CA PHE A 211 -11.04 11.84 9.28
C PHE A 211 -11.40 10.46 8.73
N SER A 212 -11.08 9.40 9.48
CA SER A 212 -11.35 7.99 9.13
C SER A 212 -12.79 7.73 8.65
N GLU A 213 -13.82 8.21 9.37
CA GLU A 213 -15.23 8.04 8.95
C GLU A 213 -15.53 8.66 7.59
N ALA A 214 -14.94 9.82 7.28
CA ALA A 214 -15.13 10.47 5.98
C ALA A 214 -14.40 9.69 4.87
N LEU A 215 -13.22 9.14 5.18
CA LEU A 215 -12.47 8.28 4.27
C LEU A 215 -13.18 6.96 3.99
N SER A 216 -13.97 6.43 4.92
CA SER A 216 -14.75 5.19 4.69
C SER A 216 -15.74 5.29 3.54
N TYR A 217 -16.23 6.49 3.21
CA TYR A 217 -17.04 6.70 2.00
C TYR A 217 -16.27 6.46 0.70
N THR A 218 -14.94 6.41 0.72
CA THR A 218 -14.11 6.07 -0.44
C THR A 218 -13.70 4.60 -0.47
N HIS A 219 -14.12 3.80 0.52
CA HIS A 219 -13.72 2.40 0.73
C HIS A 219 -12.20 2.20 0.87
N LEU A 220 -11.46 3.22 1.31
CA LEU A 220 -10.03 3.10 1.62
C LEU A 220 -9.88 2.70 3.09
N THR A 221 -9.31 1.51 3.30
CA THR A 221 -8.94 0.95 4.62
C THR A 221 -7.65 1.59 5.15
N GLY A 222 -6.75 1.97 4.26
CA GLY A 222 -5.46 2.55 4.58
C GLY A 222 -4.86 3.31 3.40
N VAL A 223 -3.77 4.05 3.66
CA VAL A 223 -2.98 4.71 2.63
C VAL A 223 -1.51 4.81 3.06
N TYR A 224 -0.61 4.22 2.28
CA TYR A 224 0.82 4.50 2.36
C TYR A 224 1.14 5.77 1.59
N THR A 225 1.59 6.81 2.31
CA THR A 225 1.96 8.07 1.68
C THR A 225 3.46 8.16 1.47
N PHE A 226 3.90 7.85 0.24
CA PHE A 226 5.31 7.87 -0.15
C PHE A 226 6.06 9.12 0.29
N PHE A 227 5.50 10.33 0.09
CA PHE A 227 6.21 11.58 0.36
C PHE A 227 6.49 11.84 1.85
N THR A 228 5.71 11.24 2.74
CA THR A 228 5.92 11.34 4.19
C THR A 228 6.46 10.03 4.80
N GLY A 229 6.52 8.95 4.01
CA GLY A 229 6.91 7.62 4.46
C GLY A 229 5.94 7.03 5.50
N GLU A 230 4.71 7.53 5.58
CA GLU A 230 3.73 7.12 6.60
C GLU A 230 2.84 5.99 6.09
N ALA A 231 2.74 4.92 6.88
CA ALA A 231 1.66 3.93 6.80
C ALA A 231 0.47 4.46 7.60
N ASN A 232 -0.64 4.77 6.94
CA ASN A 232 -1.81 5.36 7.59
C ASN A 232 -2.99 4.40 7.54
N ILE A 233 -3.74 4.29 8.64
CA ILE A 233 -4.89 3.40 8.75
C ILE A 233 -6.18 4.18 8.98
N ASN A 234 -7.25 3.73 8.33
CA ASN A 234 -8.61 4.15 8.59
C ASN A 234 -9.15 3.38 9.80
N THR A 235 -9.28 4.07 10.93
CA THR A 235 -9.70 3.47 12.20
C THR A 235 -11.21 3.34 12.36
N ALA A 236 -11.99 3.70 11.34
CA ALA A 236 -13.45 3.54 11.37
C ALA A 236 -13.90 2.14 10.96
N PHE A 237 -13.04 1.37 10.29
CA PHE A 237 -13.33 -0.01 9.89
C PHE A 237 -13.36 -0.95 11.10
N PRO A 238 -14.06 -2.11 11.01
CA PRO A 238 -14.07 -3.11 12.08
C PRO A 238 -12.68 -3.62 12.46
N ASP A 239 -12.50 -3.92 13.74
CA ASP A 239 -11.19 -4.21 14.35
C ASP A 239 -10.43 -5.33 13.62
N TYR A 240 -11.09 -6.41 13.18
CA TYR A 240 -10.40 -7.54 12.52
C TYR A 240 -9.71 -7.15 11.21
N THR A 241 -10.10 -6.04 10.57
CA THR A 241 -9.47 -5.56 9.33
C THR A 241 -8.25 -4.68 9.58
N ILE A 242 -8.13 -4.12 10.79
CA ILE A 242 -7.10 -3.13 11.12
C ILE A 242 -5.70 -3.74 11.12
N PRO A 243 -5.42 -4.92 11.72
CA PRO A 243 -4.09 -5.52 11.67
C PRO A 243 -3.65 -5.87 10.24
N PHE A 244 -4.53 -6.46 9.42
CA PHE A 244 -4.24 -6.77 8.02
C PHE A 244 -3.92 -5.51 7.22
N THR A 245 -4.73 -4.47 7.36
CA THR A 245 -4.49 -3.18 6.70
C THR A 245 -3.20 -2.54 7.18
N ALA A 246 -2.92 -2.57 8.49
CA ALA A 246 -1.70 -2.05 9.05
C ALA A 246 -0.47 -2.75 8.45
N ALA A 247 -0.47 -4.09 8.43
CA ALA A 247 0.59 -4.87 7.81
C ALA A 247 0.73 -4.57 6.31
N HIS A 248 -0.37 -4.42 5.58
CA HIS A 248 -0.37 -4.02 4.18
C HIS A 248 0.34 -2.67 3.94
N GLU A 249 -0.03 -1.62 4.68
CA GLU A 249 0.61 -0.31 4.52
C GLU A 249 2.07 -0.31 4.96
N LEU A 250 2.41 -1.17 5.93
CA LEU A 250 3.78 -1.41 6.37
C LEU A 250 4.59 -2.23 5.33
N ALA A 251 3.95 -3.04 4.51
CA ALA A 251 4.56 -3.71 3.35
C ALA A 251 4.93 -2.70 2.27
N HIS A 252 4.05 -1.74 1.98
CA HIS A 252 4.36 -0.62 1.08
C HIS A 252 5.56 0.20 1.55
N GLN A 253 5.63 0.46 2.85
CA GLN A 253 6.77 1.14 3.47
C GLN A 253 8.10 0.36 3.30
N ARG A 254 8.03 -0.97 3.19
CA ARG A 254 9.17 -1.87 2.91
C ARG A 254 9.50 -2.00 1.43
N GLY A 255 8.70 -1.42 0.55
CA GLY A 255 8.95 -1.37 -0.88
C GLY A 255 8.23 -2.44 -1.71
N ALA A 256 7.16 -3.06 -1.17
CA ALA A 256 6.19 -3.76 -2.01
C ALA A 256 5.28 -2.70 -2.65
N ALA A 257 5.31 -2.50 -3.97
CA ALA A 257 4.53 -1.40 -4.57
C ALA A 257 3.21 -1.84 -5.19
N ARG A 258 3.07 -3.10 -5.58
CA ARG A 258 1.82 -3.61 -6.14
C ARG A 258 0.89 -4.00 -4.99
N GLU A 259 -0.36 -3.54 -5.03
CA GLU A 259 -1.37 -3.80 -3.99
C GLU A 259 -1.50 -5.28 -3.63
N ASN A 260 -1.55 -6.15 -4.65
CA ASN A 260 -1.67 -7.60 -4.45
C ASN A 260 -0.41 -8.21 -3.78
N GLU A 261 0.77 -7.66 -4.07
CA GLU A 261 2.01 -8.07 -3.42
C GLU A 261 2.03 -7.60 -1.96
N ALA A 262 1.57 -6.38 -1.69
CA ALA A 262 1.43 -5.86 -0.33
C ALA A 262 0.40 -6.66 0.50
N ASN A 263 -0.73 -7.05 -0.09
CA ASN A 263 -1.71 -7.95 0.55
C ASN A 263 -1.10 -9.30 0.93
N PHE A 264 -0.35 -9.93 0.01
CA PHE A 264 0.29 -11.21 0.31
C PHE A 264 1.40 -11.07 1.35
N MET A 265 2.22 -10.00 1.28
CA MET A 265 3.21 -9.70 2.32
C MET A 265 2.57 -9.43 3.69
N ALA A 266 1.39 -8.79 3.73
CA ALA A 266 0.64 -8.58 4.96
C ALA A 266 0.19 -9.91 5.57
N PHE A 267 -0.42 -10.78 4.75
CA PHE A 267 -0.80 -12.13 5.16
C PHE A 267 0.39 -12.89 5.73
N MET A 268 1.50 -12.95 4.96
CA MET A 268 2.72 -13.66 5.36
C MET A 268 3.34 -13.11 6.65
N ALA A 269 3.33 -11.79 6.85
CA ALA A 269 3.85 -11.19 8.08
C ALA A 269 2.98 -11.56 9.27
N LEU A 270 1.66 -11.42 9.16
CA LEU A 270 0.76 -11.65 10.29
C LEU A 270 0.68 -13.12 10.71
N ILE A 271 0.75 -14.08 9.77
CA ILE A 271 0.79 -15.51 10.15
C ILE A 271 2.09 -15.90 10.88
N CYS A 272 3.16 -15.10 10.74
CA CYS A 272 4.41 -15.26 11.52
C CYS A 272 4.34 -14.65 12.93
N SER A 273 3.27 -13.92 13.27
CA SER A 273 3.07 -13.40 14.62
C SER A 273 2.71 -14.50 15.61
N ASP A 274 3.04 -14.30 16.88
CA ASP A 274 2.58 -15.12 18.01
C ASP A 274 1.26 -14.62 18.62
N ASP A 275 0.71 -13.52 18.10
CA ASP A 275 -0.54 -12.94 18.57
C ASP A 275 -1.76 -13.55 17.84
N PRO A 276 -2.68 -14.21 18.57
CA PRO A 276 -3.84 -14.85 17.95
C PRO A 276 -4.78 -13.90 17.20
N TYR A 277 -4.87 -12.63 17.61
CA TYR A 277 -5.75 -11.65 16.96
C TYR A 277 -5.16 -11.20 15.61
N LEU A 278 -3.84 -11.03 15.53
CA LEU A 278 -3.16 -10.75 14.27
C LEU A 278 -3.29 -11.92 13.28
N GLN A 279 -3.14 -13.16 13.76
CA GLN A 279 -3.32 -14.35 12.93
C GLN A 279 -4.78 -14.51 12.49
N TYR A 280 -5.74 -14.27 13.39
CA TYR A 280 -7.16 -14.23 13.06
C TYR A 280 -7.48 -13.22 11.95
N SER A 281 -7.00 -11.98 12.11
CA SER A 281 -7.12 -10.92 11.10
C SER A 281 -6.55 -11.36 9.75
N ALA A 282 -5.37 -12.00 9.74
CA ALA A 282 -4.72 -12.49 8.53
C ALA A 282 -5.56 -13.53 7.78
N TYR A 283 -5.98 -14.57 8.49
CA TYR A 283 -6.71 -15.68 7.88
C TYR A 283 -8.11 -15.26 7.42
N LEU A 284 -8.85 -14.45 8.19
CA LEU A 284 -10.17 -14.00 7.79
C LEU A 284 -10.12 -13.09 6.54
N ASN A 285 -9.19 -12.12 6.48
CA ASN A 285 -9.03 -11.29 5.28
C ASN A 285 -8.63 -12.14 4.05
N MET A 286 -7.75 -13.15 4.23
CA MET A 286 -7.39 -14.06 3.15
C MET A 286 -8.57 -14.95 2.71
N THR A 287 -9.39 -15.43 3.65
CA THR A 287 -10.62 -16.15 3.35
C THR A 287 -11.57 -15.29 2.51
N GLU A 288 -11.70 -13.99 2.78
CA GLU A 288 -12.52 -13.09 1.96
C GLU A 288 -11.97 -12.92 0.53
N TYR A 289 -10.65 -12.80 0.35
CA TYR A 289 -10.03 -12.79 -0.99
C TYR A 289 -10.32 -14.09 -1.75
N LEU A 290 -10.08 -15.24 -1.12
CA LEU A 290 -10.34 -16.56 -1.70
C LEU A 290 -11.82 -16.81 -1.97
N ALA A 291 -12.71 -16.29 -1.13
CA ALA A 291 -14.14 -16.42 -1.31
C ALA A 291 -14.65 -15.69 -2.54
N ASN A 292 -14.19 -14.46 -2.77
CA ASN A 292 -14.55 -13.71 -3.97
C ASN A 292 -14.06 -14.44 -5.23
N ALA A 293 -12.82 -14.92 -5.22
CA ALA A 293 -12.26 -15.71 -6.30
C ALA A 293 -13.04 -17.01 -6.55
N LEU A 294 -13.35 -17.76 -5.49
CA LEU A 294 -14.09 -19.01 -5.58
C LEU A 294 -15.53 -18.78 -6.01
N TYR A 295 -16.18 -17.69 -5.58
CA TYR A 295 -17.52 -17.34 -6.07
C TYR A 295 -17.55 -17.16 -7.59
N GLU A 296 -16.55 -16.46 -8.15
CA GLU A 296 -16.43 -16.27 -9.60
C GLU A 296 -16.07 -17.55 -10.34
N ALA A 297 -15.33 -18.46 -9.70
CA ALA A 297 -14.90 -19.72 -10.27
C ALA A 297 -16.02 -20.79 -10.23
N ASP A 298 -16.62 -20.98 -9.05
CA ASP A 298 -17.62 -22.00 -8.71
C ASP A 298 -18.34 -21.64 -7.38
N SER A 299 -19.55 -21.10 -7.50
CA SER A 299 -20.35 -20.68 -6.34
C SER A 299 -20.92 -21.85 -5.51
N GLU A 300 -21.02 -23.06 -6.07
CA GLU A 300 -21.44 -24.24 -5.32
C GLU A 300 -20.33 -24.71 -4.38
N LEU A 301 -19.07 -24.70 -4.86
CA LEU A 301 -17.91 -24.97 -4.02
C LEU A 301 -17.75 -23.92 -2.91
N LEU A 302 -18.02 -22.64 -3.18
CA LEU A 302 -18.02 -21.64 -2.11
C LEU A 302 -19.07 -21.94 -1.05
N THR A 303 -20.29 -22.31 -1.47
CA THR A 303 -21.38 -22.66 -0.55
C THR A 303 -20.98 -23.83 0.34
N GLN A 304 -20.34 -24.85 -0.24
CA GLN A 304 -19.79 -25.97 0.53
C GLN A 304 -18.70 -25.51 1.49
N ALA A 305 -17.82 -24.61 1.06
CA ALA A 305 -16.73 -24.13 1.89
C ALA A 305 -17.23 -23.35 3.12
N TYR A 306 -18.19 -22.46 2.91
CA TYR A 306 -18.78 -21.62 3.95
C TYR A 306 -19.61 -22.41 4.97
N ALA A 307 -20.06 -23.62 4.63
CA ALA A 307 -20.72 -24.50 5.59
C ALA A 307 -19.81 -24.88 6.77
N ASN A 308 -18.49 -24.73 6.62
CA ASN A 308 -17.50 -25.02 7.67
C ASN A 308 -17.08 -23.79 8.48
N LEU A 309 -17.61 -22.58 8.21
CA LEU A 309 -17.35 -21.41 9.03
C LEU A 309 -17.99 -21.57 10.42
N SER A 310 -17.26 -21.22 11.47
CA SER A 310 -17.83 -21.10 12.83
C SER A 310 -18.90 -20.02 12.90
N MET A 311 -19.79 -20.11 13.90
CA MET A 311 -20.88 -19.15 14.06
C MET A 311 -20.35 -17.74 14.31
N GLU A 312 -19.29 -17.63 15.09
CA GLU A 312 -18.59 -16.40 15.44
C GLU A 312 -18.07 -15.69 14.19
N VAL A 313 -17.40 -16.42 13.29
CA VAL A 313 -16.87 -15.86 12.04
C VAL A 313 -18.01 -15.46 11.09
N GLN A 314 -19.06 -16.27 10.97
CA GLN A 314 -20.23 -15.90 10.16
C GLN A 314 -20.89 -14.61 10.66
N MET A 315 -20.96 -14.42 11.98
CA MET A 315 -21.51 -13.22 12.60
C MET A 315 -20.62 -12.00 12.35
N GLU A 316 -19.30 -12.14 12.43
CA GLU A 316 -18.36 -11.07 12.10
C GLU A 316 -18.47 -10.62 10.63
N MET A 317 -18.49 -11.58 9.70
CA MET A 317 -18.66 -11.27 8.26
C MET A 317 -20.01 -10.59 7.98
N THR A 318 -21.07 -11.02 8.66
CA THR A 318 -22.40 -10.39 8.54
C THR A 318 -22.39 -8.97 9.11
N ALA A 319 -21.74 -8.77 10.27
CA ALA A 319 -21.61 -7.45 10.87
C ALA A 319 -20.78 -6.51 9.98
N TYR A 320 -19.72 -7.02 9.34
CA TYR A 320 -18.92 -6.27 8.37
C TYR A 320 -19.78 -5.81 7.19
N GLN A 321 -20.55 -6.71 6.58
CA GLN A 321 -21.46 -6.35 5.49
C GLN A 321 -22.45 -5.25 5.91
N ALA A 322 -23.09 -5.40 7.09
CA ALA A 322 -24.02 -4.41 7.63
C ALA A 322 -23.36 -3.05 7.89
N PHE A 323 -22.09 -3.03 8.34
CA PHE A 323 -21.32 -1.80 8.51
C PHE A 323 -21.11 -1.05 7.18
N PHE A 324 -20.95 -1.76 6.05
CA PHE A 324 -20.75 -1.12 4.75
C PHE A 324 -22.01 -0.57 4.10
N GLU A 325 -23.21 -1.00 4.53
CA GLU A 325 -24.48 -0.53 3.94
C GLU A 325 -24.60 1.00 3.98
N LYS A 326 -24.10 1.67 5.03
CA LYS A 326 -24.14 3.14 5.13
C LYS A 326 -23.20 3.88 4.18
N TYR A 327 -22.22 3.19 3.57
CA TYR A 327 -21.26 3.78 2.63
C TYR A 327 -21.54 3.44 1.15
N ALA A 328 -22.33 2.40 0.89
CA ALA A 328 -22.53 1.79 -0.44
C ALA A 328 -23.06 2.75 -1.54
N ASP A 329 -23.83 3.79 -1.17
CA ASP A 329 -24.54 4.65 -2.13
C ASP A 329 -24.21 6.14 -2.01
N SER A 330 -22.97 6.49 -1.69
CA SER A 330 -22.53 7.89 -1.63
C SER A 330 -21.92 8.39 -2.94
N THR A 331 -22.08 9.69 -3.23
CA THR A 331 -21.36 10.37 -4.34
C THR A 331 -19.84 10.25 -4.16
N ALA A 332 -19.36 10.28 -2.91
CA ALA A 332 -17.96 10.09 -2.57
C ALA A 332 -17.45 8.70 -2.97
N SER A 333 -18.23 7.64 -2.76
CA SER A 333 -17.90 6.26 -3.18
C SER A 333 -17.75 6.16 -4.70
N LYS A 334 -18.67 6.77 -5.45
CA LYS A 334 -18.60 6.80 -6.93
C LYS A 334 -17.37 7.56 -7.46
N VAL A 335 -17.03 8.70 -6.84
CA VAL A 335 -15.83 9.48 -7.20
C VAL A 335 -14.57 8.70 -6.84
N ALA A 336 -14.52 8.11 -5.65
CA ALA A 336 -13.41 7.30 -5.19
C ALA A 336 -13.15 6.09 -6.08
N GLN A 337 -14.20 5.35 -6.44
CA GLN A 337 -14.12 4.23 -7.37
C GLN A 337 -13.55 4.68 -8.72
N SER A 338 -14.00 5.81 -9.26
CA SER A 338 -13.46 6.35 -10.51
C SER A 338 -11.98 6.76 -10.41
N VAL A 339 -11.54 7.33 -9.28
CA VAL A 339 -10.14 7.68 -9.03
C VAL A 339 -9.28 6.42 -8.85
N ASN A 340 -9.78 5.43 -8.09
CA ASN A 340 -9.09 4.17 -7.84
C ASN A 340 -8.95 3.35 -9.12
N ASP A 341 -10.02 3.22 -9.91
CA ASP A 341 -9.98 2.58 -11.23
C ASP A 341 -8.96 3.22 -12.17
N THR A 342 -8.81 4.55 -12.10
CA THR A 342 -7.83 5.30 -12.89
C THR A 342 -6.41 5.01 -12.40
N TYR A 343 -6.20 4.95 -11.09
CA TYR A 343 -4.92 4.60 -10.47
C TYR A 343 -4.50 3.16 -10.79
N LEU A 344 -5.40 2.18 -10.65
CA LEU A 344 -5.13 0.76 -10.93
C LEU A 344 -4.82 0.53 -12.42
N LYS A 345 -5.54 1.21 -13.33
CA LYS A 345 -5.25 1.17 -14.78
C LYS A 345 -3.90 1.81 -15.12
N ALA A 346 -3.54 2.91 -14.44
CA ALA A 346 -2.25 3.56 -14.62
C ALA A 346 -1.08 2.72 -14.05
N SER A 347 -1.35 1.90 -13.04
CA SER A 347 -0.37 1.03 -12.36
C SER A 347 -0.09 -0.29 -13.09
N GLY A 348 -0.66 -0.49 -14.28
CA GLY A 348 -0.20 -1.51 -15.22
C GLY A 348 -0.68 -2.94 -14.97
N GLN A 349 -1.81 -3.15 -14.29
CA GLN A 349 -2.47 -4.47 -14.26
C GLN A 349 -2.82 -4.90 -15.70
N LYS A 350 -2.04 -5.82 -16.27
CA LYS A 350 -2.30 -6.41 -17.59
C LYS A 350 -3.32 -7.54 -17.47
N ALA A 351 -4.38 -7.46 -18.26
CA ALA A 351 -5.40 -8.49 -18.39
C ALA A 351 -4.94 -9.63 -19.32
N GLY A 352 -5.18 -10.88 -18.92
CA GLY A 352 -5.09 -12.04 -19.81
C GLY A 352 -4.87 -13.37 -19.11
N THR A 353 -5.99 -14.09 -18.88
CA THR A 353 -6.30 -15.36 -18.16
C THR A 353 -7.25 -15.07 -17.00
N LYS A 354 -7.97 -16.08 -16.48
CA LYS A 354 -8.83 -15.92 -15.29
C LYS A 354 -7.93 -15.67 -14.06
N SER A 355 -7.36 -14.47 -13.96
CA SER A 355 -6.58 -14.06 -12.80
C SER A 355 -7.57 -13.59 -11.75
N TYR A 356 -7.61 -14.32 -10.64
CA TYR A 356 -8.45 -14.02 -9.48
C TYR A 356 -7.85 -12.89 -8.60
N GLY A 357 -6.72 -12.34 -9.03
CA GLY A 357 -5.88 -11.40 -8.29
C GLY A 357 -4.61 -12.09 -7.81
N LEU A 358 -3.46 -11.44 -8.02
CA LEU A 358 -2.14 -11.99 -7.68
C LEU A 358 -2.04 -12.44 -6.20
N VAL A 359 -2.76 -11.81 -5.27
CA VAL A 359 -2.79 -12.25 -3.86
C VAL A 359 -3.38 -13.65 -3.70
N VAL A 360 -4.44 -13.97 -4.45
CA VAL A 360 -5.09 -15.29 -4.44
C VAL A 360 -4.17 -16.33 -5.05
N ASP A 361 -3.56 -16.00 -6.19
CA ASP A 361 -2.62 -16.89 -6.89
C ASP A 361 -1.43 -17.23 -5.97
N LEU A 362 -0.88 -16.24 -5.26
CA LEU A 362 0.20 -16.43 -4.28
C LEU A 362 -0.24 -17.25 -3.06
N ALA A 363 -1.45 -17.03 -2.54
CA ALA A 363 -1.98 -17.80 -1.41
C ALA A 363 -2.19 -19.28 -1.76
N VAL A 364 -2.70 -19.57 -2.95
CA VAL A 364 -2.83 -20.94 -3.47
C VAL A 364 -1.46 -21.57 -3.68
N ALA A 365 -0.51 -20.85 -4.29
CA ALA A 365 0.86 -21.36 -4.44
C ALA A 365 1.50 -21.69 -3.09
N TYR A 366 1.38 -20.78 -2.12
CA TYR A 366 1.87 -20.97 -0.76
C TYR A 366 1.26 -22.19 -0.07
N TYR A 367 -0.06 -22.37 -0.16
CA TYR A 367 -0.73 -23.53 0.43
C TYR A 367 -0.16 -24.85 -0.11
N TYR A 368 -0.01 -25.00 -1.42
CA TYR A 368 0.50 -26.27 -1.96
C TYR A 368 2.01 -26.47 -1.76
N ASP A 369 2.80 -25.41 -1.91
CA ASP A 369 4.26 -25.52 -1.84
C ASP A 369 4.76 -25.62 -0.39
N CYS A 370 4.05 -25.02 0.57
CA CYS A 370 4.52 -24.88 1.96
C CYS A 370 3.62 -25.53 3.02
N VAL A 371 2.34 -25.79 2.74
CA VAL A 371 1.38 -26.29 3.75
C VAL A 371 0.94 -27.72 3.45
N ALA A 372 0.36 -27.97 2.28
CA ALA A 372 -0.13 -29.29 1.88
C ALA A 372 1.01 -30.25 1.48
N GLY A 373 2.13 -29.71 1.00
CA GLY A 373 3.32 -30.48 0.64
C GLY A 373 4.30 -30.74 1.79
N ALA A 374 4.08 -30.13 2.96
CA ALA A 374 4.86 -30.32 4.18
C ALA A 374 4.29 -31.46 5.04
#